data_AF-A0A8C6T6I2-F1
#
_entry.id   AF-A0A8C6T6I2-F1
#
_cell.length_a   1.000
_cell.length_b   1.000
_cell.length_c   1.000
_cell.angle_alpha   90.00
_cell.angle_beta   90.00
_cell.angle_gamma   90.00
#
_symmetry.space_group_name_H-M   'P 1'
#
loop_
_entity.id
_entity.type
_entity.pdbx_description
1 polymer ?
#
loop_
_entity_poly.entity_id
_entity_poly.type
_entity_poly.pdbx_seq_one_letter_code
_entity_poly.pdbx_strand_id
1 'polypeptide(L)'
;MFCRHLRTGLTEAVTAPLINMLDNIESHQPVLPAMLSVIGSVAQDDIIRHKLSHDSDCWKAFPAAINWCAAFQCKGILYPLLGLMINLSISPSAAVKEHAVSVCECCLDMLTDGDGGVVTRAAGVLSHVLSQSSEAVECAVQRGVVRSMLRLLKGTGKCATKYAIRTLTVCTAASHFAREELVKADKKLSILRALLQSGCDEIVSGNAALCMAHCLELDGLASKLLDTDTVPVLLCHAAADTKRTAVQQNAAIALGKLCRLEPRHMEKLRELHGLEILLSCAKTLE
;
A
#
# COMPACT_ATOMS: atom_id res chain seq x y z
N MET A 1 -7.06 15.43 28.55
CA MET A 1 -6.07 16.24 29.30
C MET A 1 -4.63 15.74 29.12
N PHE A 2 -4.40 14.41 29.12
CA PHE A 2 -3.08 13.79 28.90
C PHE A 2 -2.44 14.10 27.53
N CYS A 3 -3.13 13.87 26.41
CA CYS A 3 -2.57 14.15 25.07
C CYS A 3 -2.22 15.64 24.87
N ARG A 4 -2.92 16.57 25.54
CA ARG A 4 -2.65 18.01 25.44
C ARG A 4 -1.29 18.40 26.01
N HIS A 5 -0.86 17.75 27.10
CA HIS A 5 0.48 17.94 27.69
C HIS A 5 1.56 17.20 26.89
N LEU A 6 1.26 16.00 26.38
CA LEU A 6 2.19 15.28 25.51
C LEU A 6 2.47 16.01 24.20
N ARG A 7 1.49 16.74 23.64
CA ARG A 7 1.72 17.55 22.44
C ARG A 7 2.82 18.60 22.62
N THR A 8 3.04 19.13 23.82
CA THR A 8 4.08 20.15 24.07
C THR A 8 5.43 19.56 24.47
N GLY A 9 5.46 18.42 25.17
CA GLY A 9 6.69 17.77 25.65
C GLY A 9 7.06 16.46 24.95
N LEU A 10 6.59 16.24 23.71
CA LEU A 10 6.66 14.94 23.04
C LEU A 10 8.09 14.39 22.90
N THR A 11 9.05 15.25 22.56
CA THR A 11 10.44 14.85 22.32
C THR A 11 11.07 14.29 23.60
N GLU A 12 10.93 15.00 24.72
CA GLU A 12 11.52 14.59 26.01
C GLU A 12 10.76 13.41 26.63
N ALA A 13 9.43 13.38 26.51
CA ALA A 13 8.59 12.38 27.17
C ALA A 13 8.44 11.08 26.38
N VAL A 14 8.64 11.11 25.06
CA VAL A 14 8.34 9.98 24.17
C VAL A 14 9.48 9.68 23.20
N THR A 15 9.91 10.65 22.39
CA THR A 15 10.88 10.35 21.31
C THR A 15 12.23 9.93 21.85
N ALA A 16 12.84 10.72 22.73
CA ALA A 16 14.17 10.42 23.27
C ALA A 16 14.21 9.09 24.06
N PRO A 17 13.24 8.78 24.94
CA PRO A 17 13.15 7.47 25.56
C PRO A 17 12.97 6.33 24.55
N LEU A 18 12.12 6.51 23.53
CA LEU A 18 11.91 5.50 22.49
C LEU A 18 13.22 5.20 21.75
N ILE A 19 13.92 6.22 21.27
CA ILE A 19 15.18 6.05 20.54
C ILE A 19 16.20 5.31 21.42
N ASN A 20 16.38 5.75 22.68
CA ASN A 20 17.28 5.07 23.60
C ASN A 20 16.93 3.58 23.80
N MET A 21 15.63 3.25 23.88
CA MET A 21 15.20 1.85 23.99
C MET A 21 15.39 1.05 22.70
N LEU A 22 15.25 1.68 21.53
CA LEU A 22 15.50 1.05 20.22
C LEU A 22 16.99 0.84 19.96
N ASP A 23 17.86 1.70 20.48
CA ASP A 23 19.31 1.53 20.39
C ASP A 23 19.84 0.49 21.40
N ASN A 24 19.10 0.25 22.49
CA ASN A 24 19.49 -0.66 23.58
C ASN A 24 18.46 -1.76 23.83
N ILE A 25 17.98 -2.42 22.76
CA ILE A 25 16.86 -3.37 22.83
C ILE A 25 17.10 -4.50 23.83
N GLU A 26 18.31 -5.05 23.89
CA GLU A 26 18.67 -6.13 24.81
C GLU A 26 18.34 -5.76 26.26
N SER A 27 18.71 -4.55 26.68
CA SER A 27 18.48 -4.03 28.04
C SER A 27 17.01 -3.70 28.33
N HIS A 28 16.19 -3.53 27.30
CA HIS A 28 14.80 -3.06 27.41
C HIS A 28 13.76 -4.05 26.88
N GLN A 29 14.18 -5.27 26.52
CA GLN A 29 13.34 -6.28 25.88
C GLN A 29 12.00 -6.53 26.61
N PRO A 30 11.94 -6.59 27.97
CA PRO A 30 10.68 -6.88 28.68
C PRO A 30 9.65 -5.75 28.60
N VAL A 31 10.09 -4.50 28.45
CA VAL A 31 9.23 -3.30 28.54
C VAL A 31 8.95 -2.66 27.18
N LEU A 32 9.83 -2.88 26.20
CA LEU A 32 9.74 -2.26 24.88
C LEU A 32 8.44 -2.58 24.11
N PRO A 33 7.91 -3.83 24.08
CA PRO A 33 6.64 -4.12 23.42
C PRO A 33 5.46 -3.30 23.97
N ALA A 34 5.40 -3.14 25.29
CA ALA A 34 4.37 -2.35 25.95
C ALA A 34 4.54 -0.86 25.63
N MET A 35 5.78 -0.36 25.66
CA MET A 35 6.09 1.03 25.29
C MET A 35 5.68 1.33 23.84
N LEU A 36 6.07 0.48 22.88
CA LEU A 36 5.68 0.64 21.47
C LEU A 36 4.16 0.65 21.29
N SER A 37 3.44 -0.17 22.05
CA SER A 37 1.98 -0.21 22.02
C SER A 37 1.35 1.07 22.58
N VAL A 38 1.87 1.57 23.70
CA VAL A 38 1.43 2.85 24.30
C VAL A 38 1.68 4.01 23.34
N ILE A 39 2.87 4.06 22.73
CA ILE A 39 3.22 5.08 21.74
C ILE A 39 2.28 4.98 20.52
N GLY A 40 2.01 3.76 20.05
CA GLY A 40 1.03 3.52 18.98
C GLY A 40 -0.37 4.01 19.33
N SER A 41 -0.81 3.86 20.58
CA SER A 41 -2.12 4.36 21.05
C SER A 41 -2.15 5.89 21.13
N VAL A 42 -1.12 6.55 21.66
CA VAL A 42 -1.10 8.03 21.70
C VAL A 42 -0.92 8.65 20.32
N ALA A 43 -0.24 7.94 19.39
CA ALA A 43 -0.11 8.32 17.99
C ALA A 43 -1.40 8.13 17.17
N GLN A 44 -2.54 7.78 17.80
CA GLN A 44 -3.86 7.98 17.18
C GLN A 44 -4.24 9.46 17.14
N ASP A 45 -3.62 10.29 17.98
CA ASP A 45 -3.74 11.75 17.91
C ASP A 45 -2.95 12.31 16.72
N ASP A 46 -3.62 13.02 15.81
CA ASP A 46 -3.01 13.51 14.57
C ASP A 46 -1.80 14.44 14.81
N ILE A 47 -1.82 15.26 15.85
CA ILE A 47 -0.72 16.18 16.16
C ILE A 47 0.49 15.39 16.68
N ILE A 48 0.25 14.41 17.56
CA ILE A 48 1.33 13.53 18.06
C ILE A 48 1.91 12.70 16.92
N ARG A 49 1.04 12.07 16.10
CA ARG A 49 1.44 11.28 14.93
C ARG A 49 2.28 12.11 13.96
N HIS A 50 1.83 13.33 13.65
CA HIS A 50 2.55 14.25 12.79
C HIS A 50 3.94 14.58 13.35
N LYS A 51 4.06 14.86 14.65
CA LYS A 51 5.37 15.14 15.25
C LYS A 51 6.30 13.93 15.20
N LEU A 52 5.82 12.75 15.57
CA LEU A 52 6.60 11.51 15.50
C LEU A 52 6.99 11.14 14.06
N SER A 53 6.10 11.37 13.09
CA SER A 53 6.41 11.08 11.68
C SER A 53 7.50 11.99 11.13
N HIS A 54 7.67 13.21 11.68
CA HIS A 54 8.69 14.17 11.27
C HIS A 54 10.01 14.05 12.04
N ASP A 55 10.11 13.10 12.98
CA ASP A 55 11.30 12.91 13.79
C ASP A 55 12.32 12.00 13.08
N SER A 56 13.37 12.60 12.51
CA SER A 56 14.34 11.87 11.68
C SER A 56 15.15 10.85 12.48
N ASP A 57 15.49 11.14 13.74
CA ASP A 57 16.25 10.21 14.58
C ASP A 57 15.44 8.95 14.91
N CYS A 58 14.13 9.09 15.13
CA CYS A 58 13.22 7.97 15.30
C CYS A 58 13.21 7.05 14.06
N TRP A 59 13.07 7.63 12.85
CA TRP A 59 13.10 6.85 11.60
C TRP A 59 14.44 6.21 11.31
N LYS A 60 15.54 6.86 11.72
CA LYS A 60 16.89 6.31 11.62
C LYS A 60 17.09 5.10 12.53
N ALA A 61 16.47 5.07 13.72
CA ALA A 61 16.59 3.98 14.68
C ALA A 61 15.79 2.72 14.27
N PHE A 62 14.67 2.88 13.56
CA PHE A 62 13.80 1.75 13.21
C PHE A 62 14.48 0.61 12.41
N PRO A 63 15.25 0.87 11.34
CA PRO A 63 15.94 -0.19 10.59
C PRO A 63 16.87 -1.05 11.45
N ALA A 64 17.67 -0.42 12.32
CA ALA A 64 18.56 -1.13 13.25
C ALA A 64 17.75 -2.02 14.20
N ALA A 65 16.65 -1.51 14.74
CA ALA A 65 15.76 -2.26 15.61
C ALA A 65 15.07 -3.44 14.91
N ILE A 66 14.63 -3.27 13.65
CA ILE A 66 14.06 -4.36 12.84
C ILE A 66 15.09 -5.46 12.64
N ASN A 67 16.30 -5.11 12.19
CA ASN A 67 17.36 -6.07 11.90
C ASN A 67 17.78 -6.84 13.16
N TRP A 68 17.88 -6.15 14.30
CA TRP A 68 18.12 -6.79 15.58
C TRP A 68 16.98 -7.78 15.92
N CYS A 69 15.72 -7.34 15.85
CA CYS A 69 14.59 -8.21 16.17
C CYS A 69 14.49 -9.41 15.23
N ALA A 70 14.83 -9.25 13.95
CA ALA A 70 14.87 -10.35 12.98
C ALA A 70 15.96 -11.36 13.31
N ALA A 71 17.18 -10.89 13.61
CA ALA A 71 18.32 -11.74 13.95
C ALA A 71 18.07 -12.57 15.23
N PHE A 72 17.45 -11.97 16.24
CA PHE A 72 17.14 -12.62 17.52
C PHE A 72 15.72 -13.18 17.61
N GLN A 73 14.98 -13.23 16.48
CA GLN A 73 13.60 -13.74 16.38
C GLN A 73 12.62 -13.16 17.42
N CYS A 74 12.81 -11.90 17.79
CA CYS A 74 12.05 -11.20 18.82
C CYS A 74 10.72 -10.66 18.29
N LYS A 75 9.82 -11.58 17.90
CA LYS A 75 8.50 -11.24 17.34
C LYS A 75 7.65 -10.35 18.26
N GLY A 76 7.77 -10.51 19.57
CA GLY A 76 7.07 -9.68 20.56
C GLY A 76 7.36 -8.18 20.44
N ILE A 77 8.55 -7.81 19.96
CA ILE A 77 8.94 -6.42 19.69
C ILE A 77 8.67 -6.06 18.23
N LEU A 78 8.99 -6.96 17.30
CA LEU A 78 8.85 -6.72 15.86
C LEU A 78 7.42 -6.35 15.46
N TYR A 79 6.41 -7.03 16.01
CA TYR A 79 5.01 -6.75 15.70
C TYR A 79 4.57 -5.32 16.05
N PRO A 80 4.67 -4.88 17.31
CA PRO A 80 4.28 -3.52 17.67
C PRO A 80 5.18 -2.47 17.01
N LEU A 81 6.46 -2.77 16.76
CA LEU A 81 7.38 -1.88 16.03
C LEU A 81 6.88 -1.61 14.60
N LEU A 82 6.64 -2.66 13.81
CA LEU A 82 6.11 -2.50 12.45
C LEU A 82 4.71 -1.86 12.47
N GLY A 83 3.90 -2.13 13.49
CA GLY A 83 2.60 -1.49 13.67
C GLY A 83 2.69 0.01 13.88
N LEU A 84 3.62 0.44 14.73
CA LEU A 84 3.92 1.85 14.95
C LEU A 84 4.38 2.50 13.65
N MET A 85 5.31 1.88 12.91
CA MET A 85 5.80 2.40 11.64
C MET A 85 4.70 2.53 10.58
N ILE A 86 3.78 1.57 10.49
CA ILE A 86 2.59 1.68 9.62
C ILE A 86 1.81 2.93 9.99
N ASN A 87 1.52 3.14 11.28
CA ASN A 87 0.77 4.30 11.73
C ASN A 87 1.50 5.61 11.39
N LEU A 88 2.79 5.71 11.73
CA LEU A 88 3.58 6.93 11.51
C LEU A 88 3.79 7.26 10.03
N SER A 89 3.85 6.25 9.15
CA SER A 89 4.04 6.45 7.70
C SER A 89 2.77 6.85 6.95
N ILE A 90 1.60 6.87 7.59
CA ILE A 90 0.35 7.35 6.97
C ILE A 90 0.49 8.81 6.52
N SER A 91 1.18 9.62 7.31
CA SER A 91 1.41 11.04 7.02
C SER A 91 2.73 11.22 6.25
N PRO A 92 2.70 11.84 5.05
CA PRO A 92 3.93 12.17 4.34
C PRO A 92 4.83 13.07 5.17
N SER A 93 6.15 12.83 5.15
CA SER A 93 7.11 13.70 5.84
C SER A 93 8.50 13.60 5.21
N ALA A 94 9.31 14.64 5.43
CA ALA A 94 10.71 14.65 4.99
C ALA A 94 11.52 13.51 5.63
N ALA A 95 11.28 13.22 6.91
CA ALA A 95 11.97 12.15 7.64
C ALA A 95 11.65 10.76 7.07
N VAL A 96 10.37 10.46 6.78
CA VAL A 96 9.99 9.18 6.14
C VAL A 96 10.65 9.06 4.77
N LYS A 97 10.65 10.14 3.97
CA LYS A 97 11.28 10.15 2.65
C LYS A 97 12.79 9.90 2.74
N GLU A 98 13.47 10.58 3.66
CA GLU A 98 14.91 10.46 3.90
C GLU A 98 15.32 9.02 4.21
N HIS A 99 14.55 8.33 5.06
CA HIS A 99 14.87 6.97 5.51
C HIS A 99 14.16 5.86 4.72
N ALA A 100 13.43 6.23 3.66
CA ALA A 100 12.54 5.31 2.94
C ALA A 100 13.27 4.09 2.36
N VAL A 101 14.47 4.27 1.82
CA VAL A 101 15.26 3.18 1.22
C VAL A 101 15.69 2.16 2.29
N SER A 102 16.26 2.63 3.39
CA SER A 102 16.70 1.77 4.51
C SER A 102 15.54 0.98 5.13
N VAL A 103 14.40 1.65 5.35
CA VAL A 103 13.17 1.00 5.84
C VAL A 103 12.63 0.00 4.81
N CYS A 104 12.67 0.35 3.53
CA CYS A 104 12.25 -0.53 2.43
C CYS A 104 13.08 -1.82 2.42
N GLU A 105 14.41 -1.72 2.49
CA GLU A 105 15.30 -2.87 2.48
C GLU A 105 15.01 -3.85 3.62
N CYS A 106 14.85 -3.34 4.84
CA CYS A 106 14.51 -4.16 6.00
C CYS A 106 13.15 -4.84 5.83
N CYS A 107 12.14 -4.12 5.32
CA CYS A 107 10.81 -4.69 5.12
C CYS A 107 10.79 -5.75 4.01
N LEU A 108 11.60 -5.61 2.96
CA LEU A 108 11.71 -6.58 1.87
C LEU A 108 12.29 -7.91 2.35
N ASP A 109 13.30 -7.88 3.24
CA ASP A 109 13.84 -9.10 3.86
C ASP A 109 12.74 -9.86 4.61
N MET A 110 11.90 -9.12 5.34
CA MET A 110 10.79 -9.67 6.12
C MET A 110 9.64 -10.22 5.27
N LEU A 111 9.59 -9.95 3.96
CA LEU A 111 8.59 -10.57 3.07
C LEU A 111 8.83 -12.08 2.85
N THR A 112 9.98 -12.60 3.29
CA THR A 112 10.32 -14.02 3.24
C THR A 112 10.20 -14.72 4.59
N ASP A 113 9.76 -14.01 5.63
CA ASP A 113 9.57 -14.57 6.97
C ASP A 113 8.51 -15.69 6.98
N GLY A 114 8.73 -16.70 7.83
CA GLY A 114 7.79 -17.82 8.00
C GLY A 114 6.47 -17.41 8.67
N ASP A 115 6.41 -16.23 9.27
CA ASP A 115 5.25 -15.69 9.95
C ASP A 115 4.44 -14.75 9.05
N GLY A 116 3.26 -15.20 8.65
CA GLY A 116 2.35 -14.39 7.83
C GLY A 116 1.95 -13.05 8.46
N GLY A 117 1.98 -12.93 9.79
CA GLY A 117 1.70 -11.67 10.48
C GLY A 117 2.84 -10.65 10.33
N VAL A 118 4.10 -11.11 10.39
CA VAL A 118 5.29 -10.27 10.11
C VAL A 118 5.27 -9.82 8.65
N VAL A 119 5.07 -10.76 7.72
CA VAL A 119 4.99 -10.45 6.28
C VAL A 119 3.90 -9.42 5.99
N THR A 120 2.72 -9.56 6.61
CA THR A 120 1.60 -8.61 6.45
C THR A 120 1.96 -7.21 6.94
N ARG A 121 2.64 -7.09 8.08
CA ARG A 121 3.03 -5.79 8.63
C ARG A 121 4.17 -5.14 7.83
N ALA A 122 5.14 -5.91 7.38
CA ALA A 122 6.19 -5.43 6.48
C ALA A 122 5.60 -4.88 5.17
N ALA A 123 4.65 -5.60 4.56
CA ALA A 123 3.88 -5.08 3.42
C ALA A 123 3.12 -3.79 3.76
N GLY A 124 2.58 -3.69 4.98
CA GLY A 124 1.93 -2.49 5.49
C GLY A 124 2.85 -1.27 5.52
N VAL A 125 4.08 -1.42 6.01
CA VAL A 125 5.09 -0.34 6.02
C VAL A 125 5.42 0.06 4.57
N LEU A 126 5.72 -0.92 3.70
CA LEU A 126 6.03 -0.68 2.29
C LEU A 126 4.89 0.08 1.58
N SER A 127 3.63 -0.25 1.86
CA SER A 127 2.47 0.37 1.21
C SER A 127 2.32 1.89 1.44
N HIS A 128 3.02 2.42 2.46
CA HIS A 128 3.04 3.85 2.77
C HIS A 128 4.39 4.49 2.44
N VAL A 129 5.50 3.87 2.85
CA VAL A 129 6.87 4.40 2.68
C VAL A 129 7.23 4.56 1.21
N LEU A 130 6.88 3.59 0.36
CA LEU A 130 7.23 3.62 -1.05
C LEU A 130 6.60 4.81 -1.80
N SER A 131 5.41 5.25 -1.39
CA SER A 131 4.76 6.41 -2.03
C SER A 131 5.48 7.74 -1.81
N GLN A 132 6.49 7.77 -0.93
CA GLN A 132 7.20 8.99 -0.54
C GLN A 132 8.59 9.11 -1.15
N SER A 133 9.16 8.04 -1.73
CA SER A 133 10.49 8.05 -2.35
C SER A 133 10.54 7.18 -3.61
N SER A 134 10.92 7.79 -4.73
CA SER A 134 11.15 7.09 -5.99
C SER A 134 12.32 6.12 -5.89
N GLU A 135 13.39 6.47 -5.17
CA GLU A 135 14.55 5.61 -4.94
C GLU A 135 14.15 4.34 -4.18
N ALA A 136 13.27 4.48 -3.18
CA ALA A 136 12.73 3.33 -2.44
C ALA A 136 11.86 2.43 -3.34
N VAL A 137 11.10 3.01 -4.28
CA VAL A 137 10.35 2.23 -5.28
C VAL A 137 11.29 1.47 -6.21
N GLU A 138 12.34 2.12 -6.72
CA GLU A 138 13.33 1.47 -7.58
C GLU A 138 14.01 0.30 -6.86
N CYS A 139 14.46 0.51 -5.61
CA CYS A 139 15.00 -0.55 -4.76
C CYS A 139 14.00 -1.71 -4.58
N ALA A 140 12.74 -1.40 -4.22
CA ALA A 140 11.71 -2.42 -4.03
C ALA A 140 11.45 -3.26 -5.28
N VAL A 141 11.35 -2.60 -6.44
CA VAL A 141 11.10 -3.28 -7.71
C VAL A 141 12.30 -4.15 -8.09
N GLN A 142 13.53 -3.65 -7.98
CA GLN A 142 14.75 -4.44 -8.25
C GLN A 142 14.86 -5.67 -7.35
N ARG A 143 14.40 -5.55 -6.10
CA ARG A 143 14.36 -6.65 -5.12
C ARG A 143 13.12 -7.55 -5.23
N GLY A 144 12.32 -7.41 -6.29
CA GLY A 144 11.25 -8.35 -6.62
C GLY A 144 9.96 -8.17 -5.80
N VAL A 145 9.70 -6.97 -5.27
CA VAL A 145 8.49 -6.68 -4.47
C VAL A 145 7.19 -7.07 -5.18
N VAL A 146 7.13 -6.92 -6.50
CA VAL A 146 5.94 -7.26 -7.31
C VAL A 146 5.54 -8.72 -7.13
N ARG A 147 6.51 -9.65 -7.18
CA ARG A 147 6.26 -11.08 -7.01
C ARG A 147 5.80 -11.41 -5.60
N SER A 148 6.36 -10.75 -4.59
CA SER A 148 5.98 -10.91 -3.20
C SER A 148 4.55 -10.41 -2.94
N MET A 149 4.17 -9.26 -3.49
CA MET A 149 2.80 -8.74 -3.35
C MET A 149 1.79 -9.61 -4.09
N LEU A 150 2.11 -10.12 -5.29
CA LEU A 150 1.24 -11.08 -6.00
C LEU A 150 1.05 -12.38 -5.21
N ARG A 151 2.07 -12.84 -4.47
CA ARG A 151 1.93 -13.99 -3.56
C ARG A 151 0.98 -13.67 -2.41
N LEU A 152 1.10 -12.48 -1.82
CA LEU A 152 0.19 -12.02 -0.75
C LEU A 152 -1.25 -11.89 -1.23
N LEU A 153 -1.49 -11.41 -2.45
CA LEU A 153 -2.83 -11.32 -3.03
C LEU A 153 -3.48 -12.68 -3.29
N LYS A 154 -2.68 -13.74 -3.44
CA LYS A 154 -3.17 -15.13 -3.50
C LYS A 154 -3.44 -15.72 -2.11
N GLY A 155 -2.84 -15.15 -1.06
CA GLY A 155 -3.02 -15.54 0.34
C GLY A 155 -4.22 -14.86 0.99
N THR A 156 -4.74 -15.45 2.07
CA THR A 156 -5.98 -15.02 2.72
C THR A 156 -5.71 -13.99 3.84
N GLY A 157 -6.17 -12.75 3.65
CA GLY A 157 -6.26 -11.76 4.73
C GLY A 157 -6.58 -10.35 4.24
N LYS A 158 -7.69 -9.74 4.70
CA LYS A 158 -8.15 -8.41 4.26
C LYS A 158 -7.06 -7.33 4.37
N CYS A 159 -6.30 -7.30 5.46
CA CYS A 159 -5.21 -6.35 5.66
C CYS A 159 -4.05 -6.59 4.68
N ALA A 160 -3.64 -7.84 4.50
CA ALA A 160 -2.57 -8.19 3.56
C ALA A 160 -2.96 -7.81 2.12
N THR A 161 -4.21 -8.07 1.72
CA THR A 161 -4.75 -7.65 0.42
C THR A 161 -4.64 -6.14 0.22
N LYS A 162 -5.09 -5.35 1.21
CA LYS A 162 -5.05 -3.88 1.16
C LYS A 162 -3.64 -3.33 1.02
N TYR A 163 -2.69 -3.88 1.78
CA TYR A 163 -1.29 -3.44 1.69
C TYR A 163 -0.65 -3.86 0.37
N ALA A 164 -0.83 -5.12 -0.04
CA ALA A 164 -0.23 -5.64 -1.25
C ALA A 164 -0.71 -4.90 -2.51
N ILE A 165 -2.02 -4.66 -2.63
CA ILE A 165 -2.55 -3.94 -3.80
C ILE A 165 -2.06 -2.49 -3.84
N ARG A 166 -2.02 -1.80 -2.68
CA ARG A 166 -1.50 -0.42 -2.60
C ARG A 166 -0.02 -0.36 -2.99
N THR A 167 0.79 -1.30 -2.52
CA THR A 167 2.21 -1.41 -2.91
C THR A 167 2.35 -1.64 -4.42
N LEU A 168 1.57 -2.54 -5.02
CA LEU A 168 1.59 -2.76 -6.47
C LEU A 168 1.18 -1.50 -7.25
N THR A 169 0.15 -0.78 -6.79
CA THR A 169 -0.29 0.46 -7.45
C THR A 169 0.80 1.52 -7.45
N VAL A 170 1.53 1.68 -6.33
CA VAL A 170 2.68 2.59 -6.25
C VAL A 170 3.80 2.17 -7.20
N CYS A 171 4.20 0.89 -7.17
CA CYS A 171 5.28 0.39 -8.04
C CYS A 171 4.93 0.50 -9.53
N THR A 172 3.71 0.15 -9.92
CA THR A 172 3.27 0.19 -11.33
C THR A 172 3.09 1.62 -11.84
N ALA A 173 2.78 2.58 -10.96
CA ALA A 173 2.73 3.99 -11.32
C ALA A 173 4.11 4.51 -11.74
N ALA A 174 5.15 4.14 -10.98
CA ALA A 174 6.48 4.72 -11.13
C ALA A 174 7.44 3.89 -12.00
N SER A 175 7.18 2.60 -12.24
CA SER A 175 8.13 1.71 -12.91
C SER A 175 7.49 0.95 -14.07
N HIS A 176 8.09 1.09 -15.26
CA HIS A 176 7.76 0.25 -16.42
C HIS A 176 8.06 -1.23 -16.14
N PHE A 177 9.23 -1.51 -15.56
CA PHE A 177 9.63 -2.87 -15.23
C PHE A 177 8.67 -3.54 -14.21
N ALA A 178 8.13 -2.78 -13.25
CA ALA A 178 7.10 -3.31 -12.35
C ALA A 178 5.82 -3.72 -13.08
N ARG A 179 5.40 -2.96 -14.10
CA ARG A 179 4.24 -3.29 -14.95
C ARG A 179 4.53 -4.56 -15.76
N GLU A 180 5.71 -4.66 -16.35
CA GLU A 180 6.13 -5.84 -17.13
C GLU A 180 6.14 -7.10 -16.27
N GLU A 181 6.75 -7.05 -15.09
CA GLU A 181 6.81 -8.18 -14.17
C GLU A 181 5.42 -8.61 -13.69
N LEU A 182 4.52 -7.66 -13.41
CA LEU A 182 3.13 -7.97 -13.05
C LEU A 182 2.40 -8.70 -14.20
N VAL A 183 2.46 -8.16 -15.42
CA VAL A 183 1.79 -8.73 -16.60
C VAL A 183 2.42 -10.06 -17.02
N LYS A 184 3.72 -10.22 -16.85
CA LYS A 184 4.41 -11.49 -17.11
C LYS A 184 3.94 -12.58 -16.14
N ALA A 185 3.72 -12.24 -14.87
CA ALA A 185 3.22 -13.16 -13.86
C ALA A 185 1.72 -13.45 -13.98
N ASP A 186 0.94 -12.48 -14.46
CA ASP A 186 -0.52 -12.59 -14.63
C ASP A 186 -0.97 -11.93 -15.95
N LYS A 187 -0.82 -12.65 -17.05
CA LYS A 187 -1.00 -12.14 -18.44
C LYS A 187 -2.38 -11.57 -18.75
N LYS A 188 -3.40 -11.98 -17.99
CA LYS A 188 -4.77 -11.48 -18.14
C LYS A 188 -5.19 -10.58 -16.98
N LEU A 189 -4.29 -10.24 -16.05
CA LEU A 189 -4.63 -9.48 -14.84
C LEU A 189 -5.76 -10.11 -14.01
N SER A 190 -5.82 -11.45 -13.99
CA SER A 190 -6.86 -12.22 -13.29
C SER A 190 -6.98 -11.86 -11.81
N ILE A 191 -5.86 -11.58 -11.13
CA ILE A 191 -5.85 -11.15 -9.73
C ILE A 191 -6.52 -9.79 -9.58
N LEU A 192 -6.17 -8.81 -10.42
CA LEU A 192 -6.78 -7.47 -10.35
C LEU A 192 -8.28 -7.51 -10.66
N ARG A 193 -8.69 -8.31 -11.65
CA ARG A 193 -10.10 -8.52 -11.97
C ARG A 193 -10.86 -9.16 -10.81
N ALA A 194 -10.29 -10.17 -10.16
CA ALA A 194 -10.88 -10.81 -8.98
C ALA A 194 -11.03 -9.82 -7.80
N LEU A 195 -10.04 -8.95 -7.57
CA LEU A 195 -10.12 -7.92 -6.54
C LEU A 195 -11.27 -6.94 -6.82
N LEU A 196 -11.43 -6.51 -8.07
CA LEU A 196 -12.54 -5.65 -8.49
C LEU A 196 -13.90 -6.35 -8.31
N GLN A 197 -13.99 -7.66 -8.58
CA GLN A 197 -15.23 -8.42 -8.40
C GLN A 197 -15.60 -8.66 -6.93
N SER A 198 -14.61 -8.70 -6.03
CA SER A 198 -14.86 -9.02 -4.62
C SER A 198 -15.77 -8.03 -3.91
N GLY A 199 -15.87 -6.78 -4.39
CA GLY A 199 -16.80 -5.75 -3.90
C GLY A 199 -16.63 -5.35 -2.42
N CYS A 200 -15.61 -5.86 -1.73
CA CYS A 200 -15.54 -5.83 -0.26
C CYS A 200 -14.90 -4.57 0.32
N ASP A 201 -14.04 -3.88 -0.42
CA ASP A 201 -13.26 -2.74 0.09
C ASP A 201 -12.97 -1.75 -1.05
N GLU A 202 -13.33 -0.48 -0.84
CA GLU A 202 -13.18 0.60 -1.82
C GLU A 202 -11.72 0.94 -2.08
N ILE A 203 -10.87 0.88 -1.05
CA ILE A 203 -9.43 1.11 -1.20
C ILE A 203 -8.84 0.00 -2.05
N VAL A 204 -9.23 -1.26 -1.83
CA VAL A 204 -8.76 -2.39 -2.64
C VAL A 204 -9.23 -2.24 -4.09
N SER A 205 -10.52 -1.99 -4.31
CA SER A 205 -11.10 -1.90 -5.66
C SER A 205 -10.50 -0.71 -6.43
N GLY A 206 -10.38 0.45 -5.79
CA GLY A 206 -9.79 1.64 -6.39
C GLY A 206 -8.32 1.47 -6.75
N ASN A 207 -7.53 0.82 -5.88
CA ASN A 207 -6.12 0.53 -6.18
C ASN A 207 -5.99 -0.54 -7.27
N ALA A 208 -6.86 -1.54 -7.32
CA ALA A 208 -6.87 -2.56 -8.38
C ALA A 208 -7.19 -1.95 -9.75
N ALA A 209 -8.19 -1.07 -9.83
CA ALA A 209 -8.52 -0.33 -11.05
C ALA A 209 -7.35 0.55 -11.51
N LEU A 210 -6.74 1.29 -10.59
CA LEU A 210 -5.61 2.17 -10.90
C LEU A 210 -4.36 1.38 -11.33
N CYS A 211 -4.04 0.28 -10.63
CA CYS A 211 -2.95 -0.62 -11.00
C CYS A 211 -3.17 -1.21 -12.40
N MET A 212 -4.41 -1.60 -12.74
CA MET A 212 -4.78 -2.06 -14.07
C MET A 212 -4.57 -0.94 -15.11
N ALA A 213 -4.99 0.30 -14.81
CA ALA A 213 -4.81 1.44 -15.69
C ALA A 213 -3.33 1.76 -15.98
N HIS A 214 -2.42 1.51 -15.04
CA HIS A 214 -0.98 1.62 -15.28
C HIS A 214 -0.48 0.51 -16.20
N CYS A 215 -0.88 -0.75 -15.95
CA CYS A 215 -0.46 -1.88 -16.77
C CYS A 215 -0.94 -1.79 -18.23
N LEU A 216 -2.08 -1.14 -18.49
CA LEU A 216 -2.58 -0.90 -19.85
C LEU A 216 -1.65 -0.04 -20.72
N GLU A 217 -0.65 0.61 -20.14
CA GLU A 217 0.40 1.31 -20.90
C GLU A 217 1.37 0.35 -21.60
N LEU A 218 1.31 -0.96 -21.30
CA LEU A 218 2.08 -1.98 -22.01
C LEU A 218 1.38 -2.42 -23.29
N ASP A 219 2.16 -2.45 -24.37
CA ASP A 219 1.67 -2.82 -25.69
C ASP A 219 1.06 -4.23 -25.73
N GLY A 220 -0.07 -4.33 -26.43
CA GLY A 220 -0.81 -5.58 -26.62
C GLY A 220 -1.51 -6.11 -25.36
N LEU A 221 -1.41 -5.47 -24.19
CA LEU A 221 -2.16 -5.90 -23.01
C LEU A 221 -3.67 -5.75 -23.21
N ALA A 222 -4.11 -4.63 -23.79
CA ALA A 222 -5.52 -4.39 -24.05
C ALA A 222 -6.14 -5.50 -24.92
N SER A 223 -5.43 -5.94 -25.97
CA SER A 223 -5.86 -7.07 -26.82
C SER A 223 -5.90 -8.41 -26.06
N LYS A 224 -4.96 -8.66 -25.13
CA LYS A 224 -4.97 -9.88 -24.28
C LYS A 224 -6.19 -9.96 -23.35
N LEU A 225 -6.89 -8.84 -23.14
CA LEU A 225 -8.06 -8.75 -22.26
C LEU A 225 -9.40 -8.91 -22.99
N LEU A 226 -9.43 -9.08 -24.32
CA LEU A 226 -10.68 -9.17 -25.11
C LEU A 226 -11.64 -10.26 -24.61
N ASP A 227 -11.12 -11.44 -24.29
CA ASP A 227 -11.92 -12.58 -23.84
C ASP A 227 -12.04 -12.62 -22.31
N THR A 228 -12.18 -11.47 -21.67
CA THR A 228 -12.29 -11.36 -20.21
C THR A 228 -13.48 -10.51 -19.81
N ASP A 229 -13.81 -10.57 -18.52
CA ASP A 229 -14.80 -9.74 -17.85
C ASP A 229 -14.29 -8.32 -17.51
N THR A 230 -13.16 -7.88 -18.09
CA THR A 230 -12.57 -6.57 -17.75
C THR A 230 -13.53 -5.41 -18.01
N VAL A 231 -14.18 -5.36 -19.18
CA VAL A 231 -15.14 -4.30 -19.53
C VAL A 231 -16.34 -4.27 -18.56
N PRO A 232 -17.11 -5.36 -18.36
CA PRO A 232 -18.26 -5.32 -17.45
C PRO A 232 -17.87 -5.03 -16.01
N VAL A 233 -16.73 -5.54 -15.53
CA VAL A 233 -16.24 -5.28 -14.17
C VAL A 233 -15.86 -3.81 -13.99
N LEU A 234 -15.13 -3.21 -14.93
CA LEU A 234 -14.77 -1.78 -14.85
C LEU A 234 -15.99 -0.87 -15.01
N LEU A 235 -16.93 -1.21 -15.90
CA LEU A 235 -18.18 -0.47 -16.08
C LEU A 235 -19.00 -0.44 -14.79
N CYS A 236 -19.11 -1.58 -14.09
CA CYS A 236 -19.83 -1.67 -12.81
C CYS A 236 -19.28 -0.68 -11.77
N HIS A 237 -17.96 -0.55 -11.67
CA HIS A 237 -17.31 0.40 -10.75
C HIS A 237 -17.38 1.85 -11.25
N ALA A 238 -17.23 2.09 -12.54
CA ALA A 238 -17.33 3.42 -13.14
C ALA A 238 -18.77 3.99 -13.08
N ALA A 239 -19.76 3.12 -13.01
CA ALA A 239 -21.18 3.46 -12.85
C ALA A 239 -21.68 3.42 -11.40
N ALA A 240 -20.78 3.19 -10.43
CA ALA A 240 -21.18 3.10 -9.02
C ALA A 240 -21.67 4.45 -8.47
N ASP A 241 -22.47 4.40 -7.39
CA ASP A 241 -23.01 5.57 -6.70
C ASP A 241 -21.93 6.58 -6.31
N THR A 242 -22.32 7.85 -6.33
CA THR A 242 -21.57 9.09 -6.05
C THR A 242 -20.70 9.07 -4.78
N LYS A 243 -20.98 8.18 -3.83
CA LYS A 243 -20.17 8.02 -2.60
C LYS A 243 -18.80 7.39 -2.84
N ARG A 244 -18.57 6.74 -4.00
CA ARG A 244 -17.32 6.01 -4.33
C ARG A 244 -16.45 6.72 -5.36
N THR A 245 -16.29 8.04 -5.22
CA THR A 245 -15.68 8.91 -6.24
C THR A 245 -14.31 8.43 -6.73
N ALA A 246 -13.40 8.04 -5.83
CA ALA A 246 -12.06 7.59 -6.23
C ALA A 246 -12.06 6.25 -6.99
N VAL A 247 -12.89 5.29 -6.55
CA VAL A 247 -13.02 3.99 -7.23
C VAL A 247 -13.65 4.18 -8.61
N GLN A 248 -14.69 5.00 -8.67
CA GLN A 248 -15.39 5.36 -9.88
C GLN A 248 -14.44 5.99 -10.91
N GLN A 249 -13.68 7.01 -10.48
CA GLN A 249 -12.70 7.69 -11.34
C GLN A 249 -11.62 6.73 -11.83
N ASN A 250 -11.03 5.93 -10.95
CA ASN A 250 -9.98 4.98 -11.34
C ASN A 250 -10.50 3.92 -12.33
N ALA A 251 -11.72 3.42 -12.12
CA ALA A 251 -12.35 2.47 -13.02
C ALA A 251 -12.70 3.11 -14.37
N ALA A 252 -13.20 4.34 -14.38
CA ALA A 252 -13.48 5.09 -15.60
C ALA A 252 -12.20 5.38 -16.41
N ILE A 253 -11.10 5.73 -15.74
CA ILE A 253 -9.79 5.91 -16.37
C ILE A 253 -9.30 4.59 -17.00
N ALA A 254 -9.37 3.49 -16.25
CA ALA A 254 -8.98 2.18 -16.75
C ALA A 254 -9.82 1.76 -17.96
N LEU A 255 -11.14 1.94 -17.89
CA LEU A 255 -12.08 1.61 -18.96
C LEU A 255 -11.84 2.45 -20.21
N GLY A 256 -11.66 3.76 -20.03
CA GLY A 256 -11.36 4.68 -21.12
C GLY A 256 -10.03 4.36 -21.81
N LYS A 257 -8.97 4.07 -21.03
CA LYS A 257 -7.69 3.59 -21.59
C LYS A 257 -7.87 2.29 -22.37
N LEU A 258 -8.59 1.32 -21.81
CA LEU A 258 -8.83 0.01 -22.43
C LEU A 258 -9.53 0.14 -23.79
N CYS A 259 -10.62 0.90 -23.86
CA CYS A 259 -11.36 1.12 -25.10
C CYS A 259 -10.57 1.93 -26.15
N ARG A 260 -9.72 2.87 -25.71
CA ARG A 260 -8.89 3.66 -26.62
C ARG A 260 -7.77 2.82 -27.26
N LEU A 261 -7.15 1.94 -26.48
CA LEU A 261 -6.04 1.11 -26.94
C LEU A 261 -6.49 -0.08 -27.78
N GLU A 262 -7.70 -0.58 -27.54
CA GLU A 262 -8.27 -1.71 -28.28
C GLU A 262 -9.78 -1.46 -28.52
N PRO A 263 -10.16 -0.98 -29.73
CA PRO A 263 -11.52 -0.55 -30.04
C PRO A 263 -12.61 -1.62 -29.90
N ARG A 264 -12.27 -2.91 -29.98
CA ARG A 264 -13.23 -4.01 -29.72
C ARG A 264 -13.81 -3.97 -28.30
N HIS A 265 -13.08 -3.41 -27.33
CA HIS A 265 -13.66 -3.16 -26.00
C HIS A 265 -14.73 -2.08 -26.01
N MET A 266 -14.66 -1.10 -26.93
CA MET A 266 -15.72 -0.11 -27.11
C MET A 266 -16.98 -0.74 -27.71
N GLU A 267 -16.84 -1.70 -28.62
CA GLU A 267 -17.98 -2.49 -29.12
C GLU A 267 -18.64 -3.23 -27.95
N LYS A 268 -17.84 -3.88 -27.10
CA LYS A 268 -18.36 -4.55 -25.91
C LYS A 268 -19.05 -3.59 -24.94
N LEU A 269 -18.50 -2.39 -24.76
CA LEU A 269 -19.09 -1.36 -23.91
C LEU A 269 -20.46 -0.91 -24.44
N ARG A 270 -20.62 -0.78 -25.77
CA ARG A 270 -21.91 -0.44 -26.40
C ARG A 270 -22.93 -1.57 -26.28
N GLU A 271 -22.51 -2.82 -26.43
CA GLU A 271 -23.40 -3.99 -26.21
C GLU A 271 -23.98 -4.02 -24.79
N LEU A 272 -23.24 -3.48 -23.81
CA LEU A 272 -23.66 -3.41 -22.40
C LEU A 272 -24.46 -2.13 -22.08
N HIS A 273 -24.82 -1.31 -23.07
CA HIS A 273 -25.39 0.02 -22.87
C HIS A 273 -24.53 0.91 -21.94
N GLY A 274 -23.21 0.70 -22.00
CA GLY A 274 -22.28 1.30 -21.06
C GLY A 274 -22.17 2.82 -21.20
N LEU A 275 -22.38 3.37 -22.39
CA LEU A 275 -22.35 4.82 -22.60
C LEU A 275 -23.56 5.49 -21.92
N GLU A 276 -24.74 4.90 -22.06
CA GLU A 276 -25.98 5.34 -21.44
C GLU A 276 -25.88 5.27 -19.92
N ILE A 277 -25.35 4.17 -19.39
CA ILE A 277 -25.09 4.00 -17.97
C ILE A 277 -24.16 5.12 -17.46
N LEU A 278 -23.00 5.30 -18.09
CA LEU A 278 -22.03 6.33 -17.67
C LEU A 278 -22.61 7.75 -17.76
N LEU A 279 -23.38 8.07 -18.80
CA LEU A 279 -24.03 9.37 -18.97
C LEU A 279 -25.11 9.61 -17.89
N SER A 280 -25.85 8.57 -17.50
CA SER A 280 -26.85 8.69 -16.43
C SER A 280 -26.21 9.01 -15.08
N CYS A 281 -25.07 8.38 -14.77
CA CYS A 281 -24.31 8.63 -13.55
C CYS A 281 -23.64 10.02 -13.53
N ALA A 282 -23.19 10.51 -14.69
CA ALA A 282 -22.58 11.85 -14.80
C ALA A 282 -23.61 12.97 -14.51
N LYS A 283 -24.86 12.80 -14.95
CA LYS A 283 -25.94 13.78 -14.72
C LYS A 283 -26.40 13.89 -13.26
N THR A 284 -26.14 12.86 -12.45
CA THR A 284 -26.46 12.87 -11.01
C THR A 284 -25.36 13.47 -10.13
N LEU A 285 -24.24 13.89 -10.74
CA LEU A 285 -23.07 14.48 -10.06
C LEU A 285 -22.98 16.01 -10.24
N GLU A 286 -23.85 16.61 -11.06
CA GLU A 286 -24.07 18.08 -11.17
C GLU A 286 -25.15 18.54 -10.18
#